data_AF-A0A4Q3FZ76-F1
#
_entry.id   AF-A0A4Q3FZ76-F1
#
_cell.length_a   1.000
_cell.length_b   1.000
_cell.length_c   1.000
_cell.angle_alpha   90.00
_cell.angle_beta   90.00
_cell.angle_gamma   90.00
#
_symmetry.space_group_name_H-M   'P 1'
#
loop_
_entity.id
_entity.type
_entity.pdbx_description
1 polymer ?
#
loop_
_entity_poly.entity_id
_entity_poly.type
_entity_poly.pdbx_seq_one_letter_code
_entity_poly.pdbx_strand_id
1 'polypeptide(L)'
;MTVVNPSPSLYNEDLAPAEERKWGAFSIFNVWTSDVHSLWGYYLAASLFLLCGSFINFVIAIGIGSLVIFVLMSLVGNAGVRTGVPFPVLARASFGTFGANVPAIVRAIVACFWYGAQTAAASGAIVALLIRSPGMLEFHQTSHFLGHSTLEFICFVVVWGLQLLIIQRGMETVRKFQDWAGPAVWIMMLILAIYLVAKSGTFSFGSEIPRDVLLEKTKDAGVPGEPGSPASLVFSSRT
;
A
#
# COMPACT_ATOMS: atom_id res chain seq x y z
N MET A 1 25.00 -14.55 -13.57
CA MET A 1 25.98 -15.21 -12.69
C MET A 1 25.79 -16.70 -12.89
N THR A 2 26.73 -17.40 -13.52
CA THR A 2 26.60 -18.84 -13.77
C THR A 2 26.89 -19.60 -12.49
N VAL A 3 25.90 -20.36 -11.98
CA VAL A 3 26.04 -21.13 -10.74
C VAL A 3 26.76 -22.44 -11.06
N VAL A 4 27.96 -22.63 -10.52
CA VAL A 4 28.77 -23.83 -10.73
C VAL A 4 28.54 -24.81 -9.59
N ASN A 5 28.12 -26.03 -9.92
CA ASN A 5 27.91 -27.15 -8.97
C ASN A 5 26.89 -26.83 -7.84
N PRO A 6 25.61 -26.53 -8.18
CA PRO A 6 24.59 -26.20 -7.19
C PRO A 6 24.22 -27.41 -6.33
N SER A 7 24.04 -27.19 -5.02
CA SER A 7 23.48 -28.21 -4.13
C SER A 7 22.03 -28.52 -4.51
N PRO A 8 21.66 -29.80 -4.75
CA PRO A 8 20.29 -30.19 -5.13
C PRO A 8 19.22 -29.79 -4.10
N SER A 9 19.60 -29.59 -2.83
CA SER A 9 18.67 -29.25 -1.75
C SER A 9 18.46 -27.74 -1.55
N LEU A 10 19.32 -26.89 -2.12
CA LEU A 10 19.34 -25.45 -1.84
C LEU A 10 19.12 -24.57 -3.08
N TYR A 11 19.07 -25.19 -4.26
CA TYR A 11 18.91 -24.55 -5.54
C TYR A 11 17.62 -25.04 -6.22
N ASN A 12 16.84 -24.11 -6.73
CA ASN A 12 15.74 -24.34 -7.67
C ASN A 12 15.65 -23.12 -8.60
N GLU A 13 14.83 -23.19 -9.65
CA GLU A 13 14.67 -22.09 -10.61
C GLU A 13 14.12 -20.81 -9.94
N ASP A 14 13.22 -20.93 -8.96
CA ASP A 14 12.63 -19.80 -8.23
C ASP A 14 13.62 -19.06 -7.30
N LEU A 15 14.67 -19.74 -6.86
CA LEU A 15 15.71 -19.25 -5.97
C LEU A 15 16.99 -18.85 -6.72
N ALA A 16 17.05 -19.14 -8.01
CA ALA A 16 18.18 -18.78 -8.85
C ALA A 16 18.28 -17.24 -8.99
N PRO A 17 19.50 -16.70 -9.18
CA PRO A 17 19.66 -15.30 -9.51
C PRO A 17 18.91 -14.95 -10.81
N ALA A 18 18.22 -13.81 -10.83
CA ALA A 18 17.50 -13.37 -12.03
C ALA A 18 18.46 -13.19 -13.23
N GLU A 19 18.21 -13.96 -14.30
CA GLU A 19 18.98 -13.90 -15.55
C GLU A 19 18.59 -12.70 -16.42
N GLU A 20 17.28 -12.42 -16.52
CA GLU A 20 16.74 -11.32 -17.29
C GLU A 20 16.24 -10.19 -16.38
N ARG A 21 16.73 -8.96 -16.60
CA ARG A 21 16.33 -7.76 -15.85
C ARG A 21 15.49 -6.84 -16.73
N LYS A 22 14.18 -7.09 -16.79
CA LYS A 22 13.26 -6.32 -17.64
C LYS A 22 12.76 -5.03 -16.99
N TRP A 23 12.83 -4.94 -15.65
CA TRP A 23 12.29 -3.83 -14.86
C TRP A 23 13.10 -2.55 -15.05
N GLY A 24 12.48 -1.54 -15.65
CA GLY A 24 13.06 -0.20 -15.83
C GLY A 24 12.59 0.80 -14.77
N ALA A 25 13.07 2.04 -14.87
CA ALA A 25 12.71 3.12 -13.95
C ALA A 25 11.20 3.38 -13.92
N PHE A 26 10.52 3.30 -15.07
CA PHE A 26 9.07 3.47 -15.16
C PHE A 26 8.31 2.38 -14.38
N SER A 27 8.68 1.12 -14.57
CA SER A 27 8.05 0.02 -13.83
C SER A 27 8.27 0.13 -12.33
N ILE A 28 9.48 0.51 -11.92
CA ILE A 28 9.80 0.75 -10.51
C ILE A 28 8.96 1.90 -9.95
N PHE A 29 8.85 3.03 -10.67
CA PHE A 29 8.01 4.16 -10.27
C PHE A 29 6.54 3.75 -10.11
N ASN A 30 6.00 2.94 -11.01
CA ASN A 30 4.62 2.46 -10.93
C ASN A 30 4.40 1.53 -9.73
N VAL A 31 5.38 0.72 -9.31
CA VAL A 31 5.25 -0.11 -8.09
C VAL A 31 5.11 0.78 -6.87
N TRP A 32 6.05 1.72 -6.73
CA TRP A 32 6.09 2.61 -5.57
C TRP A 32 4.87 3.51 -5.49
N THR A 33 4.42 4.02 -6.62
CA THR A 33 3.17 4.80 -6.64
C THR A 33 1.97 3.93 -6.30
N SER A 34 1.91 2.68 -6.76
CA SER A 34 0.83 1.76 -6.38
C SER A 34 0.82 1.45 -4.87
N ASP A 35 1.99 1.35 -4.23
CA ASP A 35 2.11 1.15 -2.79
C ASP A 35 1.57 2.36 -1.98
N VAL A 36 1.93 3.57 -2.41
CA VAL A 36 1.44 4.83 -1.80
C VAL A 36 -0.05 5.04 -2.02
N HIS A 37 -0.57 4.70 -3.21
CA HIS A 37 -1.99 4.83 -3.55
C HIS A 37 -2.82 3.66 -3.02
N SER A 38 -2.70 3.43 -1.71
CA SER A 38 -3.49 2.45 -0.97
C SER A 38 -4.44 3.13 0.00
N LEU A 39 -5.54 2.45 0.34
CA LEU A 39 -6.52 2.94 1.30
C LEU A 39 -5.84 3.35 2.62
N TRP A 40 -4.91 2.54 3.09
CA TRP A 40 -4.13 2.77 4.31
C TRP A 40 -3.16 3.94 4.18
N GLY A 41 -2.51 4.11 3.01
CA GLY A 41 -1.69 5.28 2.72
C GLY A 41 -2.51 6.58 2.79
N TYR A 42 -3.74 6.58 2.29
CA TYR A 42 -4.63 7.73 2.41
C TYR A 42 -5.09 7.99 3.84
N TYR A 43 -5.40 6.95 4.63
CA TYR A 43 -5.72 7.12 6.03
C TYR A 43 -4.55 7.71 6.83
N LEU A 44 -3.33 7.23 6.58
CA LEU A 44 -2.12 7.76 7.20
C LEU A 44 -1.88 9.21 6.79
N ALA A 45 -2.02 9.55 5.51
CA ALA A 45 -1.86 10.91 5.03
C ALA A 45 -2.91 11.86 5.66
N ALA A 46 -4.17 11.43 5.74
CA ALA A 46 -5.24 12.20 6.36
C ALA A 46 -5.01 12.41 7.87
N SER A 47 -4.60 11.37 8.60
CA SER A 47 -4.33 11.50 10.04
C SER A 47 -3.10 12.37 10.32
N LEU A 48 -2.04 12.24 9.52
CA LEU A 48 -0.86 13.10 9.62
C LEU A 48 -1.18 14.55 9.28
N PHE A 49 -2.04 14.79 8.28
CA PHE A 49 -2.48 16.13 7.92
C PHE A 49 -3.24 16.80 9.06
N LEU A 50 -4.16 16.07 9.70
CA LEU A 50 -4.89 16.53 10.89
C LEU A 50 -3.95 16.77 12.07
N LEU A 51 -2.96 15.91 12.29
CA LEU A 51 -1.98 16.05 13.36
C LEU A 51 -1.10 17.30 13.19
N CYS A 52 -0.64 17.57 11.97
CA CYS A 52 0.22 18.72 11.68
C CYS A 52 -0.53 20.06 11.73
N GLY A 53 -1.86 20.06 11.50
CA GLY A 53 -2.72 21.25 11.53
C GLY A 53 -2.43 22.34 10.48
N SER A 54 -1.32 22.20 9.75
CA SER A 54 -0.84 23.13 8.72
C SER A 54 -0.34 22.35 7.51
N PHE A 55 -0.72 22.81 6.32
CA PHE A 55 -0.33 22.20 5.05
C PHE A 55 1.19 22.17 4.86
N ILE A 56 1.89 23.25 5.20
CA ILE A 56 3.34 23.34 5.07
C ILE A 56 4.03 22.38 6.05
N ASN A 57 3.59 22.33 7.31
CA ASN A 57 4.13 21.40 8.30
C ASN A 57 3.91 19.95 7.89
N PHE A 58 2.74 19.63 7.32
CA PHE A 58 2.45 18.31 6.77
C PHE A 58 3.40 17.94 5.63
N VAL A 59 3.60 18.84 4.65
CA VAL A 59 4.49 18.58 3.50
C VAL A 59 5.94 18.37 3.97
N ILE A 60 6.41 19.15 4.94
CA ILE A 60 7.74 18.98 5.52
C ILE A 60 7.84 17.64 6.27
N ALA A 61 6.86 17.32 7.11
CA ALA A 61 6.85 16.08 7.90
C ALA A 61 6.85 14.83 7.01
N ILE A 62 5.96 14.77 6.02
CA ILE A 62 5.91 13.64 5.09
C ILE A 62 7.14 13.59 4.17
N GLY A 63 7.69 14.74 3.80
CA GLY A 63 8.92 14.83 3.00
C GLY A 63 10.14 14.29 3.73
N ILE A 64 10.34 14.68 4.99
CA ILE A 64 11.44 14.17 5.83
C ILE A 64 11.26 12.67 6.07
N GLY A 65 10.05 12.23 6.44
CA GLY A 65 9.76 10.81 6.62
C GLY A 65 10.05 9.98 5.37
N SER A 66 9.60 10.46 4.21
CA SER A 66 9.85 9.81 2.92
C SER A 66 11.34 9.75 2.58
N LEU A 67 12.12 10.79 2.88
CA LEU A 67 13.57 10.79 2.66
C LEU A 67 14.29 9.76 3.53
N VAL A 68 13.91 9.66 4.81
CA VAL A 68 14.47 8.65 5.73
C VAL A 68 14.15 7.25 5.22
N ILE A 69 12.89 6.99 4.85
CA ILE A 69 12.47 5.71 4.27
C ILE A 69 13.27 5.41 3.00
N PHE A 70 13.39 6.39 2.10
CA PHE A 70 14.15 6.23 0.86
C PHE A 70 15.60 5.80 1.10
N VAL A 71 16.29 6.43 2.07
CA VAL A 71 17.68 6.07 2.42
C VAL A 71 17.75 4.64 2.96
N LEU A 72 16.90 4.31 3.95
CA LEU A 72 16.89 2.98 4.56
C LEU A 72 16.57 1.87 3.54
N MET A 73 15.57 2.09 2.69
CA MET A 73 15.18 1.12 1.68
C MET A 73 16.22 0.99 0.56
N SER A 74 16.92 2.07 0.21
CA SER A 74 18.04 2.02 -0.74
C SER A 74 19.19 1.18 -0.20
N LEU A 75 19.51 1.30 1.10
CA LEU A 75 20.55 0.49 1.75
C LEU A 75 20.19 -1.00 1.74
N VAL A 76 18.95 -1.34 2.11
CA VAL A 76 18.45 -2.73 2.13
C VAL A 76 18.34 -3.31 0.71
N GLY A 77 17.88 -2.51 -0.26
CA GLY A 77 17.66 -2.92 -1.64
C GLY A 77 18.95 -3.14 -2.44
N ASN A 78 20.07 -2.50 -2.07
CA ASN A 78 21.33 -2.58 -2.79
C ASN A 78 21.84 -4.03 -2.94
N ALA A 79 21.72 -4.85 -1.90
CA ALA A 79 22.11 -6.26 -1.96
C ALA A 79 21.28 -7.05 -2.98
N GLY A 80 19.96 -6.82 -3.01
CA GLY A 80 19.05 -7.47 -3.95
C GLY A 80 19.29 -7.05 -5.40
N VAL A 81 19.51 -5.75 -5.66
CA VAL A 81 19.77 -5.23 -7.01
C VAL A 81 21.11 -5.75 -7.58
N ARG A 82 22.15 -5.83 -6.75
CA ARG A 82 23.47 -6.32 -7.20
C ARG A 82 23.44 -7.81 -7.49
N THR A 83 22.92 -8.60 -6.55
CA THR A 83 22.99 -10.07 -6.63
C THR A 83 21.87 -10.69 -7.47
N GLY A 84 20.71 -10.05 -7.55
CA GLY A 84 19.54 -10.58 -8.25
C GLY A 84 18.94 -11.82 -7.58
N VAL A 85 19.36 -12.19 -6.36
CA VAL A 85 18.80 -13.33 -5.63
C VAL A 85 17.61 -12.91 -4.77
N PRO A 86 16.63 -13.82 -4.54
CA PRO A 86 15.46 -13.49 -3.74
C PRO A 86 15.79 -13.37 -2.25
N PHE A 87 14.93 -12.68 -1.50
CA PHE A 87 15.12 -12.39 -0.08
C PHE A 87 15.47 -13.63 0.79
N PRO A 88 14.82 -14.80 0.65
CA PRO A 88 15.18 -15.98 1.45
C PRO A 88 16.62 -16.45 1.23
N VAL A 89 17.21 -16.21 0.05
CA VAL A 89 18.60 -16.54 -0.24
C VAL A 89 19.54 -15.52 0.41
N LEU A 90 19.21 -14.23 0.33
CA LEU A 90 19.98 -13.17 1.00
C LEU A 90 20.00 -13.37 2.52
N ALA A 91 18.87 -13.78 3.11
CA ALA A 91 18.76 -14.04 4.54
C ALA A 91 19.71 -15.16 5.03
N ARG A 92 20.14 -16.07 4.14
CA ARG A 92 21.11 -17.13 4.49
C ARG A 92 22.47 -16.57 4.91
N ALA A 93 22.84 -15.38 4.43
CA ALA A 93 24.11 -14.74 4.81
C ALA A 93 24.14 -14.33 6.29
N SER A 94 22.98 -14.04 6.90
CA SER A 94 22.87 -13.60 8.30
C SER A 94 22.40 -14.70 9.23
N PHE A 95 21.46 -15.54 8.80
CA PHE A 95 20.80 -16.55 9.65
C PHE A 95 21.22 -18.00 9.33
N GLY A 96 22.10 -18.20 8.35
CA GLY A 96 22.44 -19.53 7.85
C GLY A 96 21.33 -20.16 7.00
N THR A 97 21.58 -21.36 6.49
CA THR A 97 20.67 -22.05 5.54
C THR A 97 19.34 -22.44 6.16
N PHE A 98 19.35 -22.95 7.40
CA PHE A 98 18.13 -23.35 8.10
C PHE A 98 17.45 -22.16 8.79
N GLY A 99 18.22 -21.26 9.40
CA GLY A 99 17.69 -20.11 10.14
C GLY A 99 17.01 -19.08 9.24
N ALA A 100 17.39 -18.98 7.96
CA ALA A 100 16.74 -18.09 6.98
C ALA A 100 15.26 -18.41 6.74
N ASN A 101 14.80 -19.61 7.06
CA ASN A 101 13.39 -19.98 6.92
C ASN A 101 12.49 -19.20 7.89
N VAL A 102 12.97 -18.87 9.09
CA VAL A 102 12.19 -18.10 10.08
C VAL A 102 11.79 -16.71 9.55
N PRO A 103 12.73 -15.82 9.14
CA PRO A 103 12.35 -14.52 8.60
C PRO A 103 11.58 -14.63 7.28
N ALA A 104 11.85 -15.66 6.46
CA ALA A 104 11.10 -15.90 5.23
C ALA A 104 9.62 -16.22 5.50
N ILE A 105 9.33 -17.10 6.47
CA ILE A 105 7.95 -17.46 6.86
C ILE A 105 7.24 -16.27 7.51
N VAL A 106 7.90 -15.54 8.41
CA VAL A 106 7.32 -14.33 9.01
C VAL A 106 6.93 -13.32 7.93
N ARG A 107 7.82 -13.08 6.96
CA ARG A 107 7.54 -12.22 5.82
C ARG A 107 6.37 -12.74 4.97
N ALA A 108 6.28 -14.05 4.75
CA ALA A 108 5.19 -14.66 3.99
C ALA A 108 3.84 -14.49 4.69
N ILE A 109 3.78 -14.67 6.01
CA ILE A 109 2.55 -14.46 6.80
C ILE A 109 2.07 -13.01 6.69
N VAL A 110 2.98 -12.05 6.85
CA VAL A 110 2.67 -10.62 6.72
C VAL A 110 2.20 -10.29 5.30
N ALA A 111 2.83 -10.87 4.27
CA ALA A 111 2.41 -10.69 2.88
C ALA A 111 1.01 -11.28 2.64
N CYS A 112 0.68 -12.45 3.18
CA CYS A 112 -0.65 -13.04 3.09
C CYS A 112 -1.72 -12.19 3.77
N PHE A 113 -1.40 -11.63 4.94
CA PHE A 113 -2.29 -10.68 5.63
C PHE A 113 -2.58 -9.46 4.76
N TRP A 114 -1.54 -8.81 4.24
CA TRP A 114 -1.71 -7.61 3.41
C TRP A 114 -2.42 -7.90 2.10
N TYR A 115 -2.15 -9.05 1.48
CA TYR A 115 -2.88 -9.50 0.30
C TYR A 115 -4.38 -9.58 0.60
N GLY A 116 -4.78 -10.27 1.68
CA GLY A 116 -6.19 -10.35 2.09
C GLY A 116 -6.82 -9.00 2.41
N ALA A 117 -6.12 -8.15 3.18
CA ALA A 117 -6.61 -6.82 3.55
C ALA A 117 -6.85 -5.91 2.32
N GLN A 118 -5.94 -5.93 1.35
CA GLN A 118 -6.06 -5.13 0.13
C GLN A 118 -7.14 -5.68 -0.82
N THR A 119 -7.29 -7.01 -0.91
CA THR A 119 -8.40 -7.63 -1.64
C THR A 119 -9.75 -7.28 -1.01
N ALA A 120 -9.84 -7.24 0.33
CA ALA A 120 -11.04 -6.82 1.03
C ALA A 120 -11.39 -5.36 0.72
N ALA A 121 -10.42 -4.44 0.83
CA ALA A 121 -10.61 -3.03 0.49
C ALA A 121 -11.06 -2.84 -0.98
N ALA A 122 -10.43 -3.55 -1.92
CA ALA A 122 -10.81 -3.51 -3.34
C ALA A 122 -12.22 -4.05 -3.58
N SER A 123 -12.59 -5.16 -2.93
CA SER A 123 -13.94 -5.72 -3.04
C SER A 123 -15.01 -4.78 -2.47
N GLY A 124 -14.70 -4.08 -1.36
CA GLY A 124 -15.57 -3.07 -0.77
C GLY A 124 -15.88 -1.90 -1.73
N ALA A 125 -14.90 -1.47 -2.53
CA ALA A 125 -15.12 -0.46 -3.56
C ALA A 125 -16.12 -0.92 -4.64
N ILE A 126 -16.09 -2.21 -5.02
CA ILE A 126 -17.04 -2.81 -5.96
C ILE A 126 -18.43 -2.90 -5.33
N VAL A 127 -18.52 -3.36 -4.08
CA VAL A 127 -19.79 -3.41 -3.34
C VAL A 127 -20.42 -2.02 -3.27
N ALA A 128 -19.64 -0.99 -2.91
CA ALA A 128 -20.10 0.39 -2.84
C ALA A 128 -20.61 0.94 -4.19
N LEU A 129 -20.14 0.40 -5.32
CA LEU A 129 -20.68 0.69 -6.64
C LEU A 129 -21.98 -0.07 -6.90
N LEU A 130 -22.03 -1.36 -6.61
CA LEU A 130 -23.16 -2.24 -6.88
C LEU A 130 -24.41 -1.85 -6.07
N ILE A 131 -24.25 -1.51 -4.79
CA ILE A 131 -25.37 -1.12 -3.91
C ILE A 131 -26.04 0.20 -4.32
N ARG A 132 -25.49 0.96 -5.28
CA ARG A 132 -26.19 2.09 -5.88
C ARG A 132 -27.43 1.66 -6.68
N SER A 133 -27.49 0.39 -7.09
CA SER A 133 -28.69 -0.19 -7.69
C SER A 133 -29.61 -0.77 -6.61
N PRO A 134 -30.93 -0.48 -6.66
CA PRO A 134 -31.86 -0.90 -5.60
C PRO A 134 -31.88 -2.42 -5.36
N GLY A 135 -31.81 -3.23 -6.43
CA GLY A 135 -31.81 -4.69 -6.32
C GLY A 135 -30.55 -5.27 -5.67
N MET A 136 -29.38 -4.66 -5.89
CA MET A 136 -28.16 -5.09 -5.19
C MET A 136 -28.10 -4.59 -3.76
N LEU A 137 -28.70 -3.43 -3.46
CA LEU A 137 -28.85 -2.96 -2.08
C LEU A 137 -29.73 -3.91 -1.26
N GLU A 138 -30.87 -4.33 -1.82
CA GLU A 138 -31.75 -5.30 -1.17
C GLU A 138 -31.03 -6.64 -0.95
N PHE A 139 -30.31 -7.14 -1.96
CA PHE A 139 -29.52 -8.36 -1.82
C PHE A 139 -28.40 -8.23 -0.77
N HIS A 140 -27.75 -7.07 -0.69
CA HIS A 140 -26.73 -6.79 0.30
C HIS A 140 -27.27 -6.81 1.74
N GLN A 141 -28.50 -6.34 1.94
CA GLN A 141 -29.15 -6.23 3.26
C GLN A 141 -29.87 -7.51 3.70
N THR A 142 -30.40 -8.29 2.75
CA THR A 142 -31.23 -9.47 3.06
C THR A 142 -30.42 -10.76 3.16
N SER A 143 -29.28 -10.85 2.48
CA SER A 143 -28.47 -12.05 2.41
C SER A 143 -27.18 -11.90 3.21
N HIS A 144 -27.05 -12.71 4.26
CA HIS A 144 -25.85 -12.76 5.10
C HIS A 144 -25.18 -14.14 5.04
N PHE A 145 -23.84 -14.13 4.94
CA PHE A 145 -23.01 -15.33 4.95
C PHE A 145 -21.76 -15.07 5.79
N LEU A 146 -21.45 -15.99 6.73
CA LEU A 146 -20.29 -15.88 7.63
C LEU A 146 -20.21 -14.57 8.44
N GLY A 147 -21.37 -13.97 8.76
CA GLY A 147 -21.44 -12.69 9.49
C GLY A 147 -21.21 -11.44 8.63
N HIS A 148 -20.99 -11.61 7.32
CA HIS A 148 -20.88 -10.54 6.33
C HIS A 148 -22.06 -10.58 5.35
N SER A 149 -22.22 -9.55 4.54
CA SER A 149 -23.19 -9.64 3.44
C SER A 149 -22.71 -10.66 2.40
N THR A 150 -23.61 -11.49 1.87
CA THR A 150 -23.29 -12.43 0.80
C THR A 150 -22.70 -11.72 -0.42
N LEU A 151 -23.14 -10.48 -0.69
CA LEU A 151 -22.57 -9.65 -1.76
C LEU A 151 -21.10 -9.34 -1.53
N GLU A 152 -20.71 -9.01 -0.30
CA GLU A 152 -19.30 -8.73 0.06
C GLU A 152 -18.43 -9.96 -0.14
N PHE A 153 -18.92 -11.12 0.31
CA PHE A 153 -18.21 -12.39 0.13
C PHE A 153 -18.01 -12.73 -1.36
N ILE A 154 -19.05 -12.59 -2.18
CA ILE A 154 -18.96 -12.84 -3.63
C ILE A 154 -17.96 -11.89 -4.27
N CYS A 155 -18.06 -10.58 -4.00
CA CYS A 155 -17.12 -9.59 -4.53
C CYS A 155 -15.68 -9.89 -4.09
N PHE A 156 -15.47 -10.29 -2.84
CA PHE A 156 -14.16 -10.69 -2.33
C PHE A 156 -13.58 -11.87 -3.10
N VAL A 157 -14.34 -12.97 -3.22
CA VAL A 157 -13.89 -14.20 -3.92
C VAL A 157 -13.62 -13.92 -5.41
N VAL A 158 -14.44 -13.10 -6.06
CA VAL A 158 -14.24 -12.70 -7.46
C VAL A 158 -12.95 -11.90 -7.62
N VAL A 159 -12.74 -10.86 -6.80
CA VAL A 159 -11.53 -10.03 -6.87
C VAL A 159 -10.29 -10.86 -6.55
N TRP A 160 -10.35 -11.67 -5.50
CA TRP A 160 -9.30 -12.59 -5.09
C TRP A 160 -8.92 -13.55 -6.23
N GLY A 161 -9.92 -14.20 -6.85
CA GLY A 161 -9.71 -15.12 -7.96
C GLY A 161 -9.11 -14.46 -9.19
N LEU A 162 -9.60 -13.27 -9.57
CA LEU A 162 -9.03 -12.51 -10.68
C LEU A 162 -7.57 -12.12 -10.44
N GLN A 163 -7.23 -11.68 -9.23
CA GLN A 163 -5.84 -11.36 -8.85
C GLN A 163 -4.96 -12.60 -8.92
N LEU A 164 -5.43 -13.75 -8.41
CA LEU A 164 -4.71 -15.02 -8.46
C LEU A 164 -4.43 -15.45 -9.91
N LEU A 165 -5.40 -15.31 -10.81
CA LEU A 165 -5.23 -15.61 -12.24
C LEU A 165 -4.15 -14.73 -12.91
N ILE A 166 -4.04 -13.47 -12.51
CA ILE A 166 -3.00 -12.57 -13.03
C ILE A 166 -1.62 -12.99 -12.50
N ILE A 167 -1.52 -13.29 -11.20
CA ILE A 167 -0.25 -13.68 -10.55
C ILE A 167 0.29 -15.01 -11.11
N GLN A 168 -0.59 -15.98 -11.37
CA GLN A 168 -0.20 -17.29 -11.95
C GLN A 168 0.41 -17.18 -13.35
N ARG A 169 0.16 -16.09 -14.08
CA ARG A 169 0.76 -15.81 -15.40
C ARG A 169 2.17 -15.20 -15.32
N GLY A 170 2.76 -15.16 -14.13
CA GLY A 170 4.14 -14.76 -13.89
C GLY A 170 4.35 -13.25 -13.72
N MET A 171 5.53 -12.89 -13.22
CA MET A 171 5.91 -11.52 -12.84
C MET A 171 5.87 -10.52 -14.00
N GLU A 172 6.07 -10.99 -15.23
CA GLU A 172 6.02 -10.13 -16.42
C GLU A 172 4.59 -9.65 -16.72
N THR A 173 3.59 -10.50 -16.49
CA THR A 173 2.17 -10.13 -16.63
C THR A 173 1.78 -9.11 -15.57
N VAL A 174 2.21 -9.34 -14.33
CA VAL A 174 2.00 -8.40 -13.21
C VAL A 174 2.61 -7.04 -13.52
N ARG A 175 3.85 -7.01 -14.02
CA ARG A 175 4.54 -5.78 -14.43
C ARG A 175 3.76 -5.01 -15.49
N LYS A 176 3.34 -5.67 -16.57
CA LYS A 176 2.57 -5.02 -17.65
C LYS A 176 1.22 -4.49 -17.16
N PHE A 177 0.53 -5.27 -16.31
CA PHE A 177 -0.74 -4.85 -15.73
C PHE A 177 -0.55 -3.60 -14.86
N GLN A 178 0.47 -3.59 -14.01
CA GLN A 178 0.78 -2.46 -13.16
C GLN A 178 1.25 -1.23 -13.94
N ASP A 179 2.06 -1.42 -14.99
CA ASP A 179 2.53 -0.32 -15.84
C ASP A 179 1.41 0.35 -16.63
N TRP A 180 0.34 -0.39 -16.90
CA TRP A 180 -0.90 0.15 -17.45
C TRP A 180 -1.80 0.79 -16.38
N ALA A 181 -1.92 0.16 -15.20
CA ALA A 181 -2.77 0.65 -14.11
C ALA A 181 -2.23 1.92 -13.45
N GLY A 182 -0.90 2.06 -13.33
CA GLY A 182 -0.24 3.21 -12.69
C GLY A 182 -0.68 4.56 -13.27
N PRO A 183 -0.56 4.77 -14.60
CA PRO A 183 -1.06 5.98 -15.24
C PRO A 183 -2.56 6.21 -15.04
N ALA A 184 -3.39 5.15 -15.06
CA ALA A 184 -4.83 5.28 -14.86
C ALA A 184 -5.18 5.82 -13.46
N VAL A 185 -4.48 5.34 -12.43
CA VAL A 185 -4.65 5.84 -11.05
C VAL A 185 -4.29 7.32 -10.97
N TRP A 186 -3.17 7.74 -11.56
CA TRP A 186 -2.77 9.15 -11.57
C TRP A 186 -3.78 10.06 -12.28
N ILE A 187 -4.29 9.64 -13.43
CA ILE A 187 -5.33 10.39 -14.15
C ILE A 187 -6.56 10.56 -13.26
N MET A 188 -7.02 9.50 -12.60
CA MET A 188 -8.17 9.57 -11.71
C MET A 188 -7.93 10.45 -10.48
N MET A 189 -6.73 10.41 -9.90
CA MET A 189 -6.36 11.29 -8.78
C MET A 189 -6.35 12.77 -9.19
N LEU A 190 -5.82 13.10 -10.38
CA LEU A 190 -5.83 14.46 -10.89
C LEU A 190 -7.25 14.96 -11.16
N ILE A 191 -8.09 14.12 -11.77
CA ILE A 191 -9.52 14.45 -12.00
C ILE A 191 -10.21 14.74 -10.67
N LEU A 192 -10.02 13.88 -9.66
CA LEU A 192 -10.63 14.06 -8.35
C LEU A 192 -10.10 15.34 -7.66
N ALA A 193 -8.81 15.61 -7.74
CA ALA A 193 -8.21 16.82 -7.17
C ALA A 193 -8.79 18.09 -7.82
N ILE A 194 -8.85 18.15 -9.15
CA ILE A 194 -9.43 19.29 -9.89
C ILE A 194 -10.91 19.47 -9.50
N TYR A 195 -11.67 18.38 -9.43
CA TYR A 195 -13.08 18.42 -9.02
C TYR A 195 -13.23 18.97 -7.60
N LEU A 196 -12.38 18.56 -6.65
CA LEU A 196 -12.43 19.06 -5.27
C LEU A 196 -12.06 20.54 -5.18
N VAL A 197 -11.08 21.01 -5.96
CA VAL A 197 -10.71 22.44 -6.02
C VAL A 197 -11.83 23.27 -6.66
N ALA A 198 -12.46 22.77 -7.71
CA ALA A 198 -13.61 23.44 -8.31
C ALA A 198 -14.80 23.51 -7.34
N LYS A 199 -15.03 22.43 -6.57
CA LYS A 199 -16.10 22.36 -5.58
C LYS A 199 -15.83 23.22 -4.33
N SER A 200 -14.58 23.36 -3.91
CA SER A 200 -14.20 24.23 -2.77
C SER A 200 -14.30 25.72 -3.10
N GLY A 201 -14.29 26.08 -4.39
CA GLY A 201 -14.35 27.47 -4.87
C GLY A 201 -13.12 28.31 -4.50
N THR A 202 -12.12 27.72 -3.85
CA THR A 202 -10.92 28.39 -3.33
C THR A 202 -9.70 27.48 -3.46
N PHE A 203 -8.56 28.06 -3.83
CA PHE A 203 -7.26 27.40 -3.86
C PHE A 203 -6.30 28.19 -2.99
N SER A 204 -5.85 27.61 -1.89
CA SER A 204 -5.01 28.30 -0.90
C SER A 204 -3.95 27.35 -0.37
N PHE A 205 -2.70 27.80 -0.40
CA PHE A 205 -1.56 27.09 0.18
C PHE A 205 -1.32 27.44 1.65
N GLY A 206 -1.99 28.49 2.17
CA GLY A 206 -1.63 29.13 3.44
C GLY A 206 -2.78 29.60 4.31
N SER A 207 -4.04 29.35 3.93
CA SER A 207 -5.15 29.50 4.88
C SER A 207 -5.06 28.34 5.85
N GLU A 208 -4.53 28.60 7.05
CA GLU A 208 -4.64 27.68 8.16
C GLU A 208 -6.10 27.25 8.29
N ILE A 209 -6.31 25.94 8.42
CA ILE A 209 -7.65 25.39 8.51
C ILE A 209 -8.32 26.06 9.71
N PRO A 210 -9.56 26.57 9.58
CA PRO A 210 -10.26 27.22 10.69
C PRO A 210 -10.16 26.37 11.95
N ARG A 211 -9.65 26.97 13.03
CA ARG A 211 -9.19 26.25 14.23
C ARG A 211 -10.33 25.47 14.89
N ASP A 212 -11.56 25.95 14.74
CA ASP A 212 -12.81 25.30 15.10
C ASP A 212 -13.04 23.97 14.35
N VAL A 213 -12.86 23.96 13.02
CA VAL A 213 -12.99 22.74 12.19
C VAL A 213 -11.87 21.75 12.48
N LEU A 214 -10.64 22.24 12.72
CA LEU A 214 -9.53 21.39 13.12
C LEU A 214 -9.81 20.68 14.44
N LEU A 215 -10.26 21.41 15.46
CA LEU A 215 -10.55 20.86 16.79
C LEU A 215 -11.71 19.86 16.76
N GLU A 216 -12.72 20.09 15.93
CA GLU A 216 -13.80 19.12 15.70
C GLU A 216 -13.26 17.83 15.07
N LYS A 217 -12.51 17.94 13.97
CA LYS A 217 -11.97 16.77 13.25
C LYS A 217 -10.86 16.03 14.01
N THR A 218 -10.12 16.69 14.90
CA THR A 218 -9.12 16.03 15.74
C THR A 218 -9.70 15.33 16.97
N LYS A 219 -10.84 15.81 17.51
CA LYS A 219 -11.59 15.06 18.53
C LYS A 219 -12.07 13.72 17.99
N ASP A 220 -12.62 13.69 16.78
CA ASP A 220 -13.05 12.46 16.12
C ASP A 220 -11.87 11.52 15.79
N ALA A 221 -10.69 12.08 15.55
CA ALA A 221 -9.46 11.34 15.27
C ALA A 221 -8.66 10.92 16.52
N GLY A 222 -9.14 11.25 17.74
CA GLY A 222 -8.49 10.86 18.99
C GLY A 222 -7.19 11.60 19.34
N VAL A 223 -6.91 12.76 18.73
CA VAL A 223 -5.69 13.55 19.01
C VAL A 223 -5.91 14.41 20.26
N PRO A 224 -5.10 14.27 21.33
CA PRO A 224 -5.25 15.10 22.52
C PRO A 224 -4.63 16.50 22.31
N GLY A 225 -5.42 17.54 22.58
CA GLY A 225 -4.95 18.95 22.59
C GLY A 225 -5.06 19.68 21.26
N GLU A 226 -4.37 20.82 21.14
CA GLU A 226 -4.36 21.60 19.90
C GLU A 226 -3.46 20.94 18.84
N PRO A 227 -3.94 20.74 17.59
CA PRO A 227 -3.14 20.21 16.50
C PRO A 227 -1.89 21.04 16.22
N GLY A 228 -0.75 20.40 15.97
CA GLY A 228 0.54 21.08 15.78
C GLY A 228 1.25 21.53 17.07
N SER A 229 0.65 21.32 18.25
CA SER A 229 1.31 21.57 19.53
C SER A 229 2.33 20.47 19.88
N PRO A 230 3.39 20.76 20.66
CA PRO A 230 4.32 19.74 21.14
C PRO A 230 3.62 18.59 21.89
N ALA A 231 2.51 18.88 22.59
CA ALA A 231 1.70 17.89 23.29
C ALA A 231 1.03 16.89 22.34
N SER A 232 0.52 17.36 21.19
CA SER A 232 -0.09 16.50 20.17
C SER A 232 0.93 15.60 19.45
N LEU A 233 2.17 16.08 19.27
CA LEU A 233 3.25 15.35 18.59
C LEU A 233 3.91 14.27 19.47
N VAL A 234 3.97 14.47 20.78
CA VAL A 234 4.64 13.55 21.73
C VAL A 234 3.77 12.34 22.08
N PHE A 235 2.43 12.43 21.98
CA PHE A 235 1.51 11.36 22.36
C PHE A 235 1.46 10.17 21.39
N SER A 236 1.98 10.32 20.16
CA SER A 236 2.13 9.19 19.21
C SER A 236 3.10 8.09 19.70
N SER A 237 3.75 8.27 20.86
CA SER A 237 4.68 7.31 21.47
C SER A 237 4.11 6.48 22.63
N ARG A 238 2.83 6.68 23.01
CA ARG A 238 2.19 5.98 24.13
C ARG A 238 0.81 5.42 23.77
N THR A 239 0.77 4.51 22.82
CA THR A 239 -0.26 3.46 22.70
C THR A 239 0.34 2.26 22.00
#